data_AF-A0A968MS07-F1
#
_entry.id   AF-A0A968MS07-F1
#
_cell.length_a   1.000
_cell.length_b   1.000
_cell.length_c   1.000
_cell.angle_alpha   90.00
_cell.angle_beta   90.00
_cell.angle_gamma   90.00
#
_symmetry.space_group_name_H-M   'P 1'
#
loop_
_entity.id
_entity.type
_entity.pdbx_description
1 polymer ?
#
loop_
_entity_poly.entity_id
_entity_poly.type
_entity_poly.pdbx_seq_one_letter_code
_entity_poly.pdbx_strand_id
1 'polypeptide(L)'
;MAIPDYPKHTFGTNNMKNSLILTVLIFILMTSCKREVILSEDQIPDDIFYQDKQTTPFTGKCLIYYYKTNQVHYVFNYSEGVLNGSYLCYYKSGSIQYEGNYQNGELNGEFKRYNENGK
;
A
#
# COMPACT_ATOMS: atom_id res chain seq x y z
N MET A 1 24.06 -20.42 67.35
CA MET A 1 23.99 -20.94 65.97
C MET A 1 23.47 -19.81 65.11
N ALA A 2 24.31 -19.20 64.27
CA ALA A 2 23.96 -18.03 63.45
C ALA A 2 23.62 -18.48 62.02
N ILE A 3 22.55 -17.92 61.45
CA ILE A 3 22.09 -18.19 60.09
C ILE A 3 22.82 -17.23 59.15
N PRO A 4 23.48 -17.67 58.06
CA PRO A 4 24.13 -16.75 57.14
C PRO A 4 23.10 -16.02 56.27
N ASP A 5 23.25 -14.69 56.21
CA ASP A 5 22.42 -13.79 55.41
C ASP A 5 22.91 -13.81 53.94
N TYR A 6 22.02 -14.17 53.00
CA TYR A 6 22.35 -14.22 51.57
C TYR A 6 21.92 -12.92 50.88
N PRO A 7 22.79 -12.30 50.05
CA PRO A 7 22.47 -11.03 49.41
C PRO A 7 21.38 -11.21 48.34
N LYS A 8 20.35 -10.35 48.41
CA LYS A 8 19.30 -10.25 47.39
C LYS A 8 19.88 -9.58 46.14
N HIS A 9 20.12 -10.36 45.10
CA HIS A 9 20.47 -9.83 43.78
C HIS A 9 19.24 -9.15 43.14
N THR A 10 19.18 -7.82 43.18
CA THR A 10 18.28 -7.02 42.34
C THR A 10 18.75 -7.09 40.88
N PHE A 11 18.06 -7.87 40.06
CA PHE A 11 18.25 -7.87 38.60
C PHE A 11 17.76 -6.53 38.02
N GLY A 12 18.69 -5.77 37.45
CA GLY A 12 18.41 -4.50 36.76
C GLY A 12 17.53 -4.72 35.51
N THR A 13 16.38 -4.06 35.47
CA THR A 13 15.33 -4.17 34.43
C THR A 13 15.62 -3.38 33.14
N ASN A 14 16.87 -2.97 32.92
CA ASN A 14 17.22 -2.03 31.84
C ASN A 14 17.43 -2.69 30.47
N ASN A 15 17.71 -4.00 30.42
CA ASN A 15 18.03 -4.70 29.16
C ASN A 15 16.79 -5.18 28.38
N MET A 16 15.67 -5.44 29.07
CA MET A 16 14.41 -5.86 28.43
C MET A 16 13.71 -4.72 27.69
N LYS A 17 13.82 -3.49 28.20
CA LYS A 17 13.20 -2.30 27.58
C LYS A 17 13.84 -1.96 26.24
N ASN A 18 15.17 -2.05 26.13
CA ASN A 18 15.89 -1.77 24.88
C ASN A 18 15.60 -2.83 23.80
N SER A 19 15.46 -4.10 24.19
CA SER A 19 15.05 -5.19 23.29
C SER A 19 13.59 -5.05 22.84
N LEU A 20 12.69 -4.62 23.73
CA LEU A 20 11.29 -4.34 23.41
C LEU A 20 11.15 -3.13 22.46
N ILE A 21 11.94 -2.08 22.66
CA ILE A 21 11.96 -0.91 21.77
C ILE A 21 12.49 -1.29 20.37
N LEU A 22 13.55 -2.11 20.31
CA LEU A 22 14.12 -2.58 19.04
C LEU A 22 13.14 -3.46 18.24
N THR A 23 12.39 -4.33 18.93
CA THR A 23 11.37 -5.18 18.29
C THR A 23 10.17 -4.38 17.80
N VAL A 24 9.72 -3.36 18.55
CA VAL A 24 8.64 -2.44 18.10
C VAL A 24 9.07 -1.61 16.88
N LEU A 25 10.32 -1.15 16.81
CA LEU A 25 10.86 -0.42 15.64
C LEU A 25 10.93 -1.29 14.38
N ILE A 26 11.29 -2.56 14.51
CA ILE A 26 11.31 -3.52 13.39
C ILE A 26 9.89 -3.81 12.89
N PHE A 27 8.90 -3.91 13.78
CA PHE A 27 7.49 -4.06 13.41
C PHE A 27 6.94 -2.82 12.68
N ILE A 28 7.36 -1.62 13.05
CA ILE A 28 6.98 -0.36 12.37
C ILE A 28 7.61 -0.26 10.96
N LEU A 29 8.80 -0.84 10.76
CA LEU A 29 9.45 -0.87 9.44
C LEU A 29 8.80 -1.89 8.49
N MET A 30 8.30 -3.01 9.03
CA MET A 30 7.66 -4.08 8.24
C MET A 30 6.23 -3.73 7.80
N THR A 31 5.56 -2.77 8.45
CA THR A 31 4.19 -2.35 8.12
C THR A 31 4.10 -1.39 6.92
N SER A 32 5.25 -0.91 6.40
CA SER A 32 5.30 0.01 5.26
C SER A 32 5.61 -0.69 3.92
N CYS A 33 5.33 -1.99 3.79
CA CYS A 33 5.34 -2.64 2.47
C CYS A 33 3.95 -2.50 1.83
N LYS A 34 3.58 -1.29 1.42
CA LYS A 34 2.41 -1.09 0.55
C LYS A 34 2.72 -1.81 -0.77
N ARG A 35 2.10 -2.97 -0.99
CA ARG A 35 2.30 -3.78 -2.19
C ARG A 35 1.56 -3.13 -3.36
N GLU A 36 2.31 -2.56 -4.30
CA GLU A 36 1.77 -2.09 -5.58
C GLU A 36 1.85 -3.26 -6.58
N VAL A 37 0.79 -3.48 -7.34
CA VAL A 37 0.74 -4.50 -8.40
C VAL A 37 0.84 -3.80 -9.74
N ILE A 38 1.63 -4.38 -10.64
CA ILE A 38 1.77 -3.87 -12.00
C ILE A 38 0.88 -4.70 -12.91
N LEU A 39 -0.07 -4.05 -13.57
CA LEU A 39 -0.90 -4.65 -14.61
C LEU A 39 -0.56 -4.04 -15.96
N SER A 40 -0.71 -4.83 -17.01
CA SER A 40 -0.86 -4.30 -18.35
C SER A 40 -2.34 -4.01 -18.62
N GLU A 41 -2.61 -3.14 -19.60
CA GLU A 41 -3.97 -2.65 -19.90
C GLU A 41 -4.94 -3.78 -20.29
N ASP A 42 -4.43 -4.85 -20.89
CA ASP A 42 -5.15 -6.09 -21.22
C ASP A 42 -5.46 -6.99 -20.00
N GLN A 43 -4.87 -6.69 -18.84
CA GLN A 43 -5.04 -7.45 -17.60
C GLN A 43 -5.94 -6.72 -16.59
N ILE A 44 -6.53 -5.58 -16.97
CA ILE A 44 -7.55 -4.91 -16.16
C ILE A 44 -8.81 -5.79 -16.21
N PRO A 45 -9.28 -6.33 -15.08
CA PRO A 45 -10.47 -7.14 -15.06
C PRO A 45 -11.72 -6.27 -15.23
N ASP A 46 -12.68 -6.78 -15.99
CA ASP A 46 -14.00 -6.14 -16.16
C ASP A 46 -14.85 -6.22 -14.89
N ASP A 47 -14.62 -7.23 -14.03
CA ASP A 47 -15.37 -7.50 -12.80
C ASP A 47 -14.47 -7.50 -11.55
N ILE A 48 -14.24 -8.65 -10.92
CA ILE A 48 -13.49 -8.79 -9.66
C ILE A 48 -12.04 -9.20 -9.94
N PHE A 49 -11.11 -8.38 -9.45
CA PHE A 49 -9.68 -8.63 -9.54
C PHE A 49 -9.18 -9.57 -8.43
N TYR A 50 -8.55 -10.66 -8.85
CA TYR A 50 -7.83 -11.57 -7.97
C TYR A 50 -6.34 -11.56 -8.35
N GLN A 51 -5.45 -11.45 -7.36
CA GLN A 51 -4.01 -11.54 -7.59
C GLN A 51 -3.58 -13.02 -7.60
N ASP A 52 -3.30 -13.58 -8.78
CA ASP A 52 -2.69 -14.90 -9.04
C ASP A 52 -3.33 -16.11 -8.31
N LYS A 53 -4.36 -16.72 -8.89
CA LYS A 53 -5.00 -17.98 -8.40
C LYS A 53 -5.44 -17.98 -6.92
N GLN A 54 -5.35 -16.84 -6.23
CA GLN A 54 -5.81 -16.68 -4.86
C GLN A 54 -7.33 -16.65 -4.82
N THR A 55 -7.90 -17.24 -3.78
CA THR A 55 -9.33 -17.15 -3.48
C THR A 55 -9.73 -15.81 -2.87
N THR A 56 -8.74 -15.02 -2.42
CA THR A 56 -8.97 -13.70 -1.81
C THR A 56 -8.87 -12.59 -2.86
N PRO A 57 -9.89 -11.75 -2.99
CA PRO A 57 -9.87 -10.60 -3.89
C PRO A 57 -8.76 -9.61 -3.53
N PHE A 58 -8.19 -8.95 -4.55
CA PHE A 58 -7.07 -8.04 -4.36
C PHE A 58 -7.50 -6.73 -3.66
N THR A 59 -6.71 -6.27 -2.69
CA THR A 59 -6.88 -4.96 -2.07
C THR A 59 -5.55 -4.21 -2.12
N GLY A 60 -5.54 -3.05 -2.77
CA GLY A 60 -4.34 -2.25 -2.90
C GLY A 60 -4.30 -1.40 -4.16
N LYS A 61 -3.12 -0.84 -4.41
CA LYS A 61 -2.86 0.03 -5.55
C LYS A 61 -2.35 -0.79 -6.73
N CYS A 62 -2.93 -0.56 -7.89
CA CYS A 62 -2.49 -1.10 -9.16
C CYS A 62 -1.90 0.02 -10.04
N LEU A 63 -0.75 -0.24 -10.66
CA LEU A 63 -0.07 0.65 -11.58
C LEU A 63 -0.05 0.05 -12.99
N ILE A 64 -0.34 0.85 -13.99
CA ILE A 64 -0.19 0.50 -15.40
C ILE A 64 0.81 1.46 -16.00
N TYR A 65 1.79 0.94 -16.73
CA TYR A 65 2.85 1.73 -17.32
C TYR A 65 2.61 1.93 -18.82
N TYR A 66 3.10 3.05 -19.35
CA TYR A 66 3.19 3.26 -20.79
C TYR A 66 4.09 2.20 -21.41
N TYR A 67 3.64 1.59 -22.52
CA TYR A 67 4.34 0.52 -23.21
C TYR A 67 5.81 0.86 -23.48
N LYS A 68 6.72 -0.04 -23.10
CA LYS A 68 8.18 0.11 -23.20
C LYS A 68 8.79 1.30 -22.46
N THR A 69 8.08 1.85 -21.48
CA THR A 69 8.61 2.91 -20.62
C THR A 69 8.39 2.54 -19.15
N ASN A 70 9.12 3.22 -18.26
CA ASN A 70 8.90 3.13 -16.82
C ASN A 70 8.03 4.29 -16.31
N GLN A 71 7.24 4.91 -17.20
CA GLN A 71 6.32 5.98 -16.84
C GLN A 71 4.94 5.39 -16.52
N VAL A 72 4.40 5.74 -15.36
CA VAL A 72 3.04 5.34 -14.98
C VAL A 72 2.04 6.04 -15.90
N HIS A 73 1.11 5.26 -16.43
CA HIS A 73 -0.03 5.71 -17.22
C HIS A 73 -1.28 5.77 -16.34
N TYR A 74 -1.62 4.68 -15.65
CA TYR A 74 -2.79 4.62 -14.76
C TYR A 74 -2.42 4.18 -13.35
N VAL A 75 -3.18 4.71 -12.39
CA VAL A 75 -3.19 4.29 -11.00
C VAL A 75 -4.63 4.01 -10.60
N PHE A 76 -4.89 2.77 -10.20
CA PHE A 76 -6.17 2.32 -9.68
C PHE A 76 -6.02 1.90 -8.23
N ASN A 77 -7.08 2.10 -7.43
CA ASN A 77 -7.19 1.51 -6.11
C ASN A 77 -8.31 0.48 -6.13
N TYR A 78 -8.01 -0.71 -5.63
CA TYR A 78 -8.94 -1.82 -5.49
C TYR A 78 -9.16 -2.11 -4.01
N SER A 79 -10.40 -2.46 -3.67
CA SER A 79 -10.80 -3.02 -2.39
C SER A 79 -11.65 -4.25 -2.66
N GLU A 80 -11.27 -5.38 -2.06
CA GLU A 80 -11.95 -6.66 -2.27
C GLU A 80 -12.14 -7.00 -3.76
N GLY A 81 -11.11 -6.72 -4.57
CA GLY A 81 -11.06 -7.00 -6.00
C GLY A 81 -11.85 -6.02 -6.86
N VAL A 82 -12.57 -5.08 -6.27
CA VAL A 82 -13.38 -4.10 -7.01
C VAL A 82 -12.72 -2.72 -6.93
N LEU A 83 -12.84 -1.91 -7.98
CA LEU A 83 -12.36 -0.53 -7.97
C LEU A 83 -13.04 0.25 -6.85
N ASN A 84 -12.23 0.75 -5.91
CA ASN A 84 -12.70 1.52 -4.77
C ASN A 84 -11.59 2.45 -4.27
N GLY A 85 -11.82 3.75 -4.38
CA GLY A 85 -10.87 4.80 -4.06
C GLY A 85 -10.40 5.57 -5.30
N SER A 86 -9.26 6.25 -5.18
CA SER A 86 -8.81 7.18 -6.22
C SER A 86 -8.42 6.48 -7.52
N TYR A 87 -8.69 7.17 -8.62
CA TYR A 87 -8.26 6.84 -9.97
C TYR A 87 -7.47 8.01 -10.54
N LEU A 88 -6.26 7.74 -11.03
CA LEU A 88 -5.43 8.75 -11.68
C LEU A 88 -4.92 8.23 -13.02
N CYS A 89 -4.98 9.09 -14.03
CA CYS A 89 -4.30 8.91 -15.31
C CYS A 89 -3.26 10.01 -15.47
N TYR A 90 -2.10 9.67 -16.02
CA TYR A 90 -1.00 10.59 -16.24
C TYR A 90 -0.63 10.68 -17.71
N TYR A 91 -0.28 11.88 -18.18
CA TYR A 91 0.43 12.07 -19.45
C TYR A 91 1.84 11.47 -19.38
N LYS A 92 2.47 11.22 -20.54
CA LYS A 92 3.89 10.82 -20.62
C LYS A 92 4.86 11.83 -19.98
N SER A 93 4.43 13.08 -19.83
CA SER A 93 5.19 14.11 -19.10
C SER A 93 5.21 13.87 -17.58
N GLY A 94 4.30 13.04 -17.06
CA GLY A 94 4.06 12.84 -15.63
C GLY A 94 3.00 13.79 -15.03
N SER A 95 2.46 14.73 -15.81
CA SER A 95 1.32 15.55 -15.40
C SER A 95 0.05 14.71 -15.30
N ILE A 96 -0.83 15.01 -14.35
CA ILE A 96 -2.14 14.36 -14.26
C ILE A 96 -2.97 14.74 -15.49
N GLN A 97 -3.57 13.73 -16.12
CA GLN A 97 -4.52 13.88 -17.22
C GLN A 97 -5.96 13.74 -16.74
N TYR A 98 -6.23 12.73 -15.91
CA TYR A 98 -7.55 12.48 -15.33
C TYR A 98 -7.41 12.16 -13.85
N GLU A 99 -8.38 12.63 -13.08
CA GLU A 99 -8.53 12.31 -11.67
C GLU A 99 -10.00 12.03 -11.38
N GLY A 100 -10.25 10.98 -10.62
CA GLY A 100 -11.58 10.63 -10.14
C GLY A 100 -11.52 9.71 -8.94
N ASN A 101 -12.69 9.24 -8.52
CA ASN A 101 -12.82 8.26 -7.47
C ASN A 101 -13.81 7.19 -7.91
N TYR A 102 -13.54 5.93 -7.58
CA TYR A 102 -14.47 4.82 -7.78
C TYR A 102 -15.06 4.40 -6.45
N GLN A 103 -16.34 4.06 -6.45
CA GLN A 103 -17.01 3.41 -5.31
C GLN A 103 -17.73 2.18 -5.85
N ASN A 104 -17.35 1.00 -5.34
CA ASN A 104 -17.95 -0.28 -5.71
C ASN A 104 -17.95 -0.54 -7.24
N GLY A 105 -16.87 -0.19 -7.93
CA GLY A 105 -16.71 -0.45 -9.36
C GLY A 105 -17.22 0.69 -10.25
N GLU A 106 -17.96 1.64 -9.70
CA GLU A 106 -18.54 2.75 -10.45
C GLU A 106 -17.82 4.06 -10.15
N LEU A 107 -17.66 4.92 -11.17
CA LEU A 107 -17.10 6.25 -10.97
C LEU A 107 -18.04 7.06 -10.06
N ASN A 108 -17.52 7.52 -8.92
CA ASN A 108 -18.27 8.22 -7.90
C ASN A 108 -17.66 9.60 -7.60
N GLY A 109 -18.49 10.63 -7.69
CA GLY A 109 -18.09 12.00 -7.38
C GLY A 109 -17.49 12.77 -8.56
N GLU A 110 -16.62 13.73 -8.25
CA GLU A 110 -16.02 14.62 -9.26
C GLU A 110 -15.02 13.87 -10.14
N PHE A 111 -15.19 14.02 -11.45
CA PHE A 111 -14.20 13.63 -12.45
C PHE A 111 -13.55 14.87 -13.03
N LYS A 112 -12.24 14.98 -12.90
CA LYS A 112 -11.45 16.10 -13.40
C LYS A 112 -10.60 15.65 -14.57
N ARG A 113 -10.64 16.45 -15.62
CA ARG A 113 -9.77 16.32 -16.78
C ARG A 113 -8.87 17.54 -16.83
N TYR A 114 -7.59 17.28 -17.02
CA TYR A 114 -6.57 18.31 -17.16
C TYR A 114 -5.89 18.17 -18.52
N ASN A 115 -5.49 19.28 -19.12
CA ASN A 115 -4.55 19.29 -20.23
C ASN A 115 -3.09 19.14 -19.71
N GLU A 116 -2.12 19.02 -20.61
CA GLU A 116 -0.70 18.86 -20.24
C GLU A 116 -0.14 20.01 -19.39
N ASN A 117 -0.79 21.19 -19.42
CA ASN A 117 -0.46 22.37 -18.62
C ASN A 117 -1.19 22.40 -17.27
N GLY A 118 -1.96 21.37 -16.92
CA GLY A 118 -2.71 21.28 -15.66
C GLY A 118 -3.99 22.12 -15.61
N LYS A 119 -4.48 22.61 -16.76
CA LYS A 119 -5.71 23.41 -16.88
C LYS A 119 -6.91 22.59 -17.36
#